data_AF-A0A2D5ANP4-F1
#
_entry.id   AF-A0A2D5ANP4-F1
#
_cell.length_a   1.000
_cell.length_b   1.000
_cell.length_c   1.000
_cell.angle_alpha   90.00
_cell.angle_beta   90.00
_cell.angle_gamma   90.00
#
_symmetry.space_group_name_H-M   'P 1'
#
loop_
_entity.id
_entity.type
_entity.pdbx_description
1 polymer ?
#
loop_
_entity_poly.entity_id
_entity_poly.type
_entity_poly.pdbx_seq_one_letter_code
_entity_poly.pdbx_strand_id
1 'polypeptide(L)'
;MKKVLIGCLGILLMLGLTVFWYLSRFDSEQDIPETAQSTLRETHTGPVLGFSKNDVNVWLGIPYAQPPVNDLRWRAPREPVSWSEPKNVTQFGEACPQGALGLSGSEDCLFLNIWSSQSEGSSKPVMFFIHGGGNVIGSADQGGLYDGQRFASEHEVVLVSINYRLGPLGWFSHPALRETESKAFAEEDNSGNYGTLDILAGLKWVQKNIRSFGGDPDNVTIFGESAGGWNVMSMVVSPLASGLYHKAIVQSGGLKLTDMGEAQEYREDGGLPRSSREEMNRILQLDGRAANSDEAEQIQNAMSSAEISEYLRGAELSLVFGTLGGDRDLAEQGEPRSGPGKPFILWSGMDDMPPNLLADGYVLPENTDIFEVLSDPTQFNPTPIMLGSNKNETKLFTLMDPWYTHRFFNVPVMTKNMEDYFQSVKYGSLFWKAIGVDEVASVLFESQEEKIFAYQFDWGNLRNFLTINLEDLLGGAHALELPFVFGNLGLLETALVLADSSAARSLSDSMMSYWAEFAYSGDPSTGRDREQTLWRPWTNAENGDRQILFDEVNAGGIRMSGNLVNFQAIVDELERDPILDEVSRCELANRMFPSLSHQVCGL
;
A
#
# COMPACT_ATOMS: atom_id res chain seq x y z
N MET A 1 0.75 35.74 24.33
CA MET A 1 1.80 35.54 23.29
C MET A 1 3.12 35.00 23.85
N LYS A 2 3.87 35.68 24.71
CA LYS A 2 5.18 35.17 25.21
C LYS A 2 5.14 33.80 25.92
N LYS A 3 4.09 33.51 26.71
CA LYS A 3 3.94 32.20 27.38
C LYS A 3 3.58 31.04 26.42
N VAL A 4 2.83 31.33 25.36
CA VAL A 4 2.49 30.37 24.30
C VAL A 4 3.73 30.08 23.44
N LEU A 5 4.52 31.12 23.12
CA LEU A 5 5.76 30.97 22.36
C LEU A 5 6.82 30.14 23.10
N ILE A 6 6.95 30.32 24.42
CA ILE A 6 7.87 29.53 25.27
C ILE A 6 7.38 28.08 25.41
N GLY A 7 6.06 27.87 25.49
CA GLY A 7 5.45 26.53 25.45
C GLY A 7 5.71 25.82 24.11
N CYS A 8 5.47 26.49 22.98
CA CYS A 8 5.77 25.98 21.64
C CYS A 8 7.27 25.71 21.45
N LEU A 9 8.17 26.56 21.96
CA LEU A 9 9.61 26.31 21.90
C LEU A 9 10.02 25.08 22.70
N GLY A 10 9.44 24.86 23.89
CA GLY A 10 9.69 23.66 24.70
C GLY A 10 9.17 22.38 24.05
N ILE A 11 8.05 22.46 23.33
CA ILE A 11 7.46 21.38 22.53
C ILE A 11 8.31 21.06 21.31
N LEU A 12 8.79 22.07 20.59
CA LEU A 12 9.69 21.90 19.44
C LEU A 12 11.06 21.40 19.87
N LEU A 13 11.53 21.78 21.06
CA LEU A 13 12.76 21.22 21.62
C LEU A 13 12.54 19.77 22.02
N MET A 14 11.40 19.40 22.63
CA MET A 14 11.12 18.02 23.00
C MET A 14 10.80 17.13 21.80
N LEU A 15 9.96 17.56 20.86
CA LEU A 15 9.69 16.87 19.59
C LEU A 15 10.93 16.83 18.71
N GLY A 16 11.71 17.92 18.66
CA GLY A 16 12.99 17.97 17.99
C GLY A 16 14.02 17.05 18.65
N LEU A 17 14.01 16.92 19.98
CA LEU A 17 14.88 16.00 20.72
C LEU A 17 14.38 14.54 20.64
N THR A 18 13.08 14.27 20.57
CA THR A 18 12.57 12.90 20.35
C THR A 18 12.70 12.49 18.90
N VAL A 19 12.49 13.39 17.94
CA VAL A 19 12.81 13.17 16.52
C VAL A 19 14.31 13.06 16.32
N PHE A 20 15.15 13.88 16.97
CA PHE A 20 16.60 13.74 16.94
C PHE A 20 17.07 12.47 17.66
N TRP A 21 16.46 12.08 18.79
CA TRP A 21 16.72 10.82 19.49
C TRP A 21 16.25 9.59 18.69
N TYR A 22 15.16 9.74 17.93
CA TYR A 22 14.61 8.75 17.01
C TYR A 22 15.49 8.61 15.75
N LEU A 23 15.83 9.73 15.10
CA LEU A 23 16.77 9.82 13.98
C LEU A 23 18.17 9.33 14.38
N SER A 24 18.65 9.63 15.60
CA SER A 24 19.92 9.09 16.12
C SER A 24 19.82 7.62 16.59
N ARG A 25 18.62 7.04 16.63
CA ARG A 25 18.42 5.59 16.78
C ARG A 25 18.53 4.84 15.45
N PHE A 26 18.29 5.54 14.32
CA PHE A 26 18.65 5.04 12.99
C PHE A 26 20.16 5.18 12.71
N ASP A 27 20.87 5.95 13.55
CA ASP A 27 22.33 6.11 13.53
C ASP A 27 23.02 5.34 14.68
N SER A 28 22.28 4.52 15.43
CA SER A 28 22.95 3.55 16.30
C SER A 28 23.51 2.47 15.39
N GLU A 29 24.83 2.32 15.38
CA GLU A 29 25.52 1.08 15.03
C GLU A 29 24.76 -0.08 15.71
N GLN A 30 23.73 -0.62 15.06
CA GLN A 30 23.18 -1.90 15.45
C GLN A 30 24.26 -2.88 15.05
N ASP A 31 24.92 -3.46 16.06
CA ASP A 31 25.85 -4.56 15.85
C ASP A 31 25.20 -5.54 14.87
N ILE A 32 25.84 -5.73 13.72
CA ILE A 32 25.37 -6.66 12.69
C ILE A 32 25.18 -8.00 13.38
N PRO A 33 23.97 -8.58 13.40
CA PRO A 33 23.73 -9.81 14.13
C PRO A 33 24.71 -10.90 13.68
N GLU A 34 25.31 -11.59 14.64
CA GLU A 34 26.17 -12.72 14.32
C GLU A 34 25.34 -13.84 13.67
N THR A 35 25.85 -14.37 12.56
CA THR A 35 25.20 -15.48 11.85
C THR A 35 25.16 -16.74 12.71
N ALA A 36 24.09 -17.53 12.56
CA ALA A 36 23.94 -18.80 13.26
C ALA A 36 23.91 -19.97 12.27
N GLN A 37 24.83 -20.93 12.40
CA GLN A 37 24.94 -22.09 11.47
C GLN A 37 23.64 -22.91 11.38
N SER A 38 22.83 -22.93 12.44
CA SER A 38 21.50 -23.56 12.48
C SER A 38 20.50 -22.95 11.49
N THR A 39 20.76 -21.74 11.00
CA THR A 39 19.92 -21.01 10.03
C THR A 39 20.35 -21.22 8.58
N LEU A 40 21.39 -22.02 8.31
CA LEU A 40 21.78 -22.32 6.93
C LEU A 40 20.61 -22.98 6.18
N ARG A 41 20.20 -22.42 5.05
CA ARG A 41 19.13 -22.95 4.19
C ARG A 41 19.55 -22.98 2.74
N GLU A 42 19.25 -24.09 2.08
CA GLU A 42 19.40 -24.22 0.63
C GLU A 42 18.20 -23.59 -0.08
N THR A 43 18.49 -22.76 -1.07
CA THR A 43 17.50 -22.21 -2.00
C THR A 43 17.85 -22.71 -3.41
N HIS A 44 16.93 -22.60 -4.36
CA HIS A 44 17.17 -22.98 -5.75
C HIS A 44 18.28 -22.15 -6.43
N THR A 45 18.62 -20.97 -5.91
CA THR A 45 19.70 -20.11 -6.42
C THR A 45 20.99 -20.23 -5.63
N GLY A 46 20.97 -20.80 -4.42
CA GLY A 46 22.16 -21.04 -3.61
C GLY A 46 21.89 -20.96 -2.10
N PRO A 47 22.86 -21.34 -1.26
CA PRO A 47 22.71 -21.35 0.19
C PRO A 47 22.65 -19.95 0.79
N VAL A 48 21.82 -19.76 1.81
CA VAL A 48 21.73 -18.51 2.61
C VAL A 48 21.89 -18.79 4.10
N LEU A 49 22.52 -17.87 4.81
CA LEU A 49 22.83 -17.96 6.24
C LEU A 49 22.32 -16.72 6.97
N GLY A 50 21.37 -16.92 7.88
CA GLY A 50 20.75 -15.86 8.67
C GLY A 50 21.28 -15.82 10.11
N PHE A 51 20.45 -15.31 11.00
CA PHE A 51 20.72 -15.23 12.44
C PHE A 51 19.50 -15.67 13.26
N SER A 52 19.69 -15.88 14.55
CA SER A 52 18.62 -16.27 15.47
C SER A 52 18.42 -15.19 16.53
N LYS A 53 17.17 -14.84 16.81
CA LYS A 53 16.79 -13.84 17.82
C LYS A 53 15.45 -14.25 18.43
N ASN A 54 15.35 -14.28 19.76
CA ASN A 54 14.12 -14.58 20.51
C ASN A 54 13.37 -15.83 19.99
N ASP A 55 14.06 -16.97 19.85
CA ASP A 55 13.50 -18.24 19.33
C ASP A 55 12.98 -18.20 17.87
N VAL A 56 13.31 -17.14 17.13
CA VAL A 56 13.02 -16.97 15.71
C VAL A 56 14.32 -17.04 14.91
N ASN A 57 14.29 -17.70 13.78
CA ASN A 57 15.32 -17.62 12.75
C ASN A 57 14.93 -16.53 11.74
N VAL A 58 15.89 -15.68 11.41
CA VAL A 58 15.67 -14.47 10.61
C VAL A 58 16.67 -14.45 9.45
N TRP A 59 16.15 -14.19 8.26
CA TRP A 59 16.94 -13.95 7.05
C TRP A 59 16.47 -12.65 6.42
N LEU A 60 17.35 -11.66 6.33
CA LEU A 60 17.06 -10.34 5.79
C LEU A 60 17.89 -10.10 4.53
N GLY A 61 17.29 -9.55 3.47
CA GLY A 61 18.02 -9.17 2.26
C GLY A 61 18.34 -10.34 1.31
N ILE A 62 17.46 -11.34 1.19
CA ILE A 62 17.61 -12.42 0.20
C ILE A 62 17.23 -11.88 -1.19
N PRO A 63 18.12 -11.91 -2.20
CA PRO A 63 17.76 -11.48 -3.55
C PRO A 63 16.81 -12.50 -4.20
N TYR A 64 15.62 -12.04 -4.61
CA TYR A 64 14.65 -12.88 -5.33
C TYR A 64 14.63 -12.60 -6.83
N ALA A 65 15.28 -11.53 -7.29
CA ALA A 65 15.52 -11.23 -8.70
C ALA A 65 16.91 -10.61 -8.91
N GLN A 66 17.35 -10.52 -10.16
CA GLN A 66 18.52 -9.72 -10.54
C GLN A 66 18.25 -8.22 -10.31
N PRO A 67 19.29 -7.43 -10.03
CA PRO A 67 19.16 -5.97 -9.95
C PRO A 67 18.57 -5.42 -11.26
N PRO A 68 17.42 -4.70 -11.24
CA PRO A 68 16.76 -4.13 -12.42
C PRO A 68 17.46 -2.85 -12.92
N VAL A 69 18.78 -2.89 -13.08
CA VAL A 69 19.64 -1.79 -13.50
C VAL A 69 19.98 -1.85 -14.99
N ASN A 70 20.44 -0.73 -15.56
CA ASN A 70 20.89 -0.64 -16.95
C ASN A 70 19.83 -1.18 -17.92
N ASP A 71 20.19 -2.17 -18.75
CA ASP A 71 19.29 -2.80 -19.72
C ASP A 71 18.08 -3.48 -19.07
N LEU A 72 18.13 -3.84 -17.79
CA LEU A 72 17.00 -4.41 -17.04
C LEU A 72 16.05 -3.36 -16.45
N ARG A 73 16.40 -2.07 -16.54
CA ARG A 73 15.46 -1.00 -16.19
C ARG A 73 14.27 -1.05 -17.15
N TRP A 74 13.07 -1.01 -16.57
CA TRP A 74 11.80 -1.25 -17.26
C TRP A 74 11.80 -2.54 -18.09
N ARG A 75 12.20 -3.62 -17.44
CA ARG A 75 11.95 -5.00 -17.87
C ARG A 75 11.38 -5.82 -16.73
N ALA A 76 10.79 -6.96 -17.06
CA ALA A 76 10.34 -7.90 -16.05
C ALA A 76 11.54 -8.41 -15.21
N PRO A 77 11.35 -8.70 -13.91
CA PRO A 77 12.41 -9.22 -13.06
C PRO A 77 12.98 -10.53 -13.64
N ARG A 78 14.30 -10.70 -13.54
CA ARG A 78 15.00 -11.92 -13.97
C ARG A 78 15.42 -12.73 -12.77
N GLU A 79 15.47 -14.05 -12.92
CA GLU A 79 15.96 -14.96 -11.87
C GLU A 79 17.38 -14.56 -11.41
N PRO A 80 17.65 -14.55 -10.09
CA PRO A 80 18.98 -14.23 -9.56
C PRO A 80 20.06 -15.12 -10.16
N VAL A 81 21.25 -14.56 -10.35
CA VAL A 81 22.44 -15.36 -10.69
C VAL A 81 22.74 -16.30 -9.53
N SER A 82 22.81 -17.61 -9.80
CA SER A 82 23.07 -18.61 -8.76
C SER A 82 24.47 -18.47 -8.14
N TRP A 83 24.60 -18.85 -6.87
CA TRP A 83 25.85 -18.84 -6.11
C TRP A 83 26.08 -20.17 -5.39
N SER A 84 27.35 -20.51 -5.14
CA SER A 84 27.75 -21.75 -4.47
C SER A 84 28.05 -21.58 -2.98
N GLU A 85 28.61 -20.43 -2.59
CA GLU A 85 29.00 -20.15 -1.20
C GLU A 85 27.84 -19.50 -0.42
N PRO A 86 27.62 -19.86 0.86
CA PRO A 86 26.55 -19.27 1.65
C PRO A 86 26.62 -17.74 1.68
N LYS A 87 25.51 -17.08 1.32
CA LYS A 87 25.35 -15.63 1.49
C LYS A 87 24.84 -15.31 2.89
N ASN A 88 25.52 -14.41 3.58
CA ASN A 88 25.04 -13.87 4.85
C ASN A 88 23.89 -12.89 4.58
N VAL A 89 22.74 -13.16 5.17
CA VAL A 89 21.49 -12.41 5.00
C VAL A 89 21.01 -11.92 6.36
N THR A 90 21.78 -11.01 6.95
CA THR A 90 21.60 -10.50 8.33
C THR A 90 21.09 -9.05 8.38
N GLN A 91 20.95 -8.41 7.23
CA GLN A 91 20.53 -7.01 7.09
C GLN A 91 19.49 -6.89 5.98
N PHE A 92 18.56 -5.96 6.12
CA PHE A 92 17.63 -5.65 5.04
C PHE A 92 18.39 -5.22 3.78
N GLY A 93 17.88 -5.64 2.62
CA GLY A 93 18.34 -5.11 1.35
C GLY A 93 17.93 -3.65 1.18
N GLU A 94 18.59 -2.96 0.25
CA GLU A 94 18.31 -1.55 -0.04
C GLU A 94 16.83 -1.32 -0.43
N ALA A 95 16.27 -0.20 0.02
CA ALA A 95 14.95 0.24 -0.42
C ALA A 95 14.98 0.62 -1.91
N CYS A 96 13.87 0.38 -2.61
CA CYS A 96 13.75 0.78 -4.02
C CYS A 96 13.73 2.31 -4.19
N PRO A 97 14.11 2.82 -5.39
CA PRO A 97 14.21 4.25 -5.61
C PRO A 97 12.85 4.92 -5.45
N GLN A 98 12.83 6.02 -4.72
CA GLN A 98 11.62 6.78 -4.41
C GLN A 98 11.93 8.26 -4.24
N GLY A 99 11.00 9.12 -4.64
CA GLY A 99 11.23 10.57 -4.74
C GLY A 99 10.27 11.47 -3.94
N ALA A 100 9.20 10.92 -3.35
CA ALA A 100 8.15 11.77 -2.75
C ALA A 100 8.60 12.58 -1.53
N LEU A 101 9.64 12.12 -0.80
CA LEU A 101 10.23 12.81 0.36
C LEU A 101 11.71 13.18 0.12
N GLY A 102 12.08 13.35 -1.15
CA GLY A 102 13.47 13.45 -1.59
C GLY A 102 13.97 12.12 -2.17
N LEU A 103 14.86 12.21 -3.16
CA LEU A 103 15.40 11.03 -3.83
C LEU A 103 16.22 10.19 -2.86
N SER A 104 15.86 8.91 -2.74
CA SER A 104 16.55 7.91 -1.92
C SER A 104 16.37 6.51 -2.52
N GLY A 105 17.10 5.53 -1.99
CA GLY A 105 17.05 4.13 -2.43
C GLY A 105 18.04 3.77 -3.54
N SER A 106 18.05 2.49 -3.91
CA SER A 106 18.90 1.88 -4.93
C SER A 106 18.04 1.09 -5.91
N GLU A 107 18.40 1.07 -7.20
CA GLU A 107 17.72 0.19 -8.17
C GLU A 107 18.01 -1.29 -7.91
N ASP A 108 19.15 -1.62 -7.31
CA ASP A 108 19.37 -2.95 -6.75
C ASP A 108 18.60 -3.07 -5.43
N CYS A 109 17.31 -3.42 -5.52
CA CYS A 109 16.40 -3.44 -4.37
C CYS A 109 15.46 -4.66 -4.31
N LEU A 110 15.55 -5.63 -5.23
CA LEU A 110 14.63 -6.76 -5.31
C LEU A 110 14.99 -7.87 -4.31
N PHE A 111 14.79 -7.55 -3.03
CA PHE A 111 15.07 -8.39 -1.88
C PHE A 111 13.81 -8.77 -1.11
N LEU A 112 13.87 -9.93 -0.45
CA LEU A 112 12.87 -10.39 0.50
C LEU A 112 13.49 -10.78 1.83
N ASN A 113 12.64 -10.84 2.85
CA ASN A 113 13.00 -11.14 4.23
C ASN A 113 12.09 -12.25 4.76
N ILE A 114 12.60 -13.07 5.68
CA ILE A 114 11.89 -14.24 6.21
C ILE A 114 12.08 -14.31 7.72
N TRP A 115 10.97 -14.52 8.44
CA TRP A 115 10.94 -14.88 9.86
C TRP A 115 10.24 -16.22 10.03
N SER A 116 10.89 -17.14 10.73
CA SER A 116 10.34 -18.49 11.00
C SER A 116 10.79 -18.96 12.37
N SER A 117 9.90 -19.52 13.18
CA SER A 117 10.27 -20.00 14.52
C SER A 117 11.22 -21.20 14.45
N GLN A 118 12.04 -21.36 15.49
CA GLN A 118 13.01 -22.45 15.64
C GLN A 118 12.38 -23.81 15.94
N SER A 119 11.08 -23.85 16.26
CA SER A 119 10.34 -25.06 16.58
C SER A 119 10.46 -26.11 15.46
N GLU A 120 10.68 -27.36 15.86
CA GLU A 120 10.67 -28.48 14.92
C GLU A 120 9.23 -28.81 14.51
N GLY A 121 8.91 -28.51 13.25
CA GLY A 121 7.62 -28.80 12.64
C GLY A 121 7.65 -28.35 11.18
N SER A 122 7.32 -29.26 10.26
CA SER A 122 7.25 -28.95 8.82
C SER A 122 5.83 -28.50 8.44
N SER A 123 5.72 -27.53 7.53
CA SER A 123 4.46 -27.05 6.92
C SER A 123 3.67 -26.03 7.76
N LYS A 124 4.29 -24.91 8.11
CA LYS A 124 3.61 -23.72 8.67
C LYS A 124 2.99 -22.89 7.53
N PRO A 125 1.81 -22.26 7.70
CA PRO A 125 1.29 -21.36 6.69
C PRO A 125 2.25 -20.17 6.49
N VAL A 126 2.27 -19.66 5.27
CA VAL A 126 3.14 -18.55 4.88
C VAL A 126 2.30 -17.29 4.77
N MET A 127 2.70 -16.22 5.44
CA MET A 127 2.11 -14.89 5.30
C MET A 127 3.08 -13.99 4.51
N PHE A 128 2.68 -13.58 3.32
CA PHE A 128 3.48 -12.80 2.38
C PHE A 128 3.01 -11.34 2.36
N PHE A 129 3.80 -10.46 2.96
CA PHE A 129 3.47 -9.05 3.14
C PHE A 129 3.94 -8.19 1.97
N ILE A 130 3.01 -7.37 1.45
CA ILE A 130 3.24 -6.35 0.43
C ILE A 130 3.03 -4.99 1.10
N HIS A 131 4.09 -4.19 1.18
CA HIS A 131 4.03 -2.89 1.87
C HIS A 131 3.19 -1.85 1.11
N GLY A 132 2.68 -0.86 1.84
CA GLY A 132 1.94 0.28 1.30
C GLY A 132 2.84 1.42 0.82
N GLY A 133 2.26 2.63 0.73
CA GLY A 133 2.98 3.86 0.35
C GLY A 133 2.62 4.42 -1.03
N GLY A 134 1.36 4.26 -1.45
CA GLY A 134 0.84 4.82 -2.70
C GLY A 134 1.53 4.31 -3.97
N ASN A 135 2.26 3.20 -3.89
CA ASN A 135 3.14 2.69 -4.94
C ASN A 135 4.24 3.66 -5.36
N VAL A 136 4.55 4.70 -4.56
CA VAL A 136 5.59 5.71 -4.87
C VAL A 136 6.64 5.86 -3.77
N ILE A 137 6.36 5.35 -2.56
CA ILE A 137 7.26 5.29 -1.41
C ILE A 137 7.06 3.97 -0.65
N GLY A 138 7.97 3.65 0.26
CA GLY A 138 7.87 2.49 1.16
C GLY A 138 9.06 1.55 1.04
N SER A 139 9.16 0.62 1.99
CA SER A 139 10.14 -0.47 2.01
C SER A 139 9.70 -1.62 2.92
N ALA A 140 10.32 -2.79 2.77
CA ALA A 140 10.09 -3.96 3.61
C ALA A 140 10.66 -3.85 5.04
N ASP A 141 11.57 -2.92 5.30
CA ASP A 141 12.15 -2.66 6.63
C ASP A 141 11.24 -1.73 7.45
N GLN A 142 10.90 -0.56 6.89
CA GLN A 142 10.06 0.47 7.50
C GLN A 142 10.35 0.72 8.99
N GLY A 143 11.63 0.67 9.39
CA GLY A 143 12.05 0.89 10.78
C GLY A 143 11.52 -0.16 11.77
N GLY A 144 11.35 -1.40 11.32
CA GLY A 144 10.86 -2.52 12.13
C GLY A 144 9.35 -2.57 12.31
N LEU A 145 8.57 -1.72 11.64
CA LEU A 145 7.10 -1.77 11.68
C LEU A 145 6.58 -3.15 11.22
N TYR A 146 7.23 -3.74 10.22
CA TYR A 146 6.86 -5.02 9.61
C TYR A 146 7.66 -6.21 10.14
N ASP A 147 8.30 -6.07 11.31
CA ASP A 147 9.05 -7.17 11.94
C ASP A 147 8.12 -8.35 12.24
N GLY A 148 8.42 -9.51 11.65
CA GLY A 148 7.60 -10.71 11.74
C GLY A 148 7.87 -11.63 12.92
N GLN A 149 8.77 -11.27 13.85
CA GLN A 149 9.17 -12.16 14.93
C GLN A 149 7.98 -12.59 15.80
N ARG A 150 7.04 -11.69 16.12
CA ARG A 150 5.88 -12.05 16.96
C ARG A 150 4.94 -13.02 16.26
N PHE A 151 4.64 -12.79 14.98
CA PHE A 151 3.89 -13.75 14.17
C PHE A 151 4.57 -15.13 14.15
N ALA A 152 5.87 -15.16 13.89
CA ALA A 152 6.62 -16.41 13.81
C ALA A 152 6.64 -17.17 15.15
N SER A 153 6.92 -16.47 16.26
CA SER A 153 7.09 -17.10 17.58
C SER A 153 5.79 -17.41 18.31
N GLU A 154 4.76 -16.57 18.19
CA GLU A 154 3.51 -16.70 18.96
C GLU A 154 2.44 -17.50 18.19
N HIS A 155 2.46 -17.44 16.85
CA HIS A 155 1.44 -18.05 16.00
C HIS A 155 1.97 -19.11 15.03
N GLU A 156 3.28 -19.38 15.07
CA GLU A 156 3.92 -20.44 14.29
C GLU A 156 3.64 -20.28 12.78
N VAL A 157 3.71 -19.05 12.26
CA VAL A 157 3.62 -18.76 10.81
C VAL A 157 5.00 -18.44 10.25
N VAL A 158 5.20 -18.64 8.95
CA VAL A 158 6.37 -18.08 8.25
C VAL A 158 5.99 -16.74 7.66
N LEU A 159 6.57 -15.66 8.16
CA LEU A 159 6.36 -14.33 7.59
C LEU A 159 7.40 -14.08 6.50
N VAL A 160 6.95 -13.60 5.34
CA VAL A 160 7.79 -13.09 4.26
C VAL A 160 7.42 -11.63 4.00
N SER A 161 8.40 -10.74 3.87
CA SER A 161 8.18 -9.37 3.36
C SER A 161 9.09 -9.10 2.16
N ILE A 162 8.63 -8.27 1.22
CA ILE A 162 9.40 -7.98 0.00
C ILE A 162 9.51 -6.47 -0.24
N ASN A 163 10.60 -6.06 -0.89
CA ASN A 163 10.64 -4.83 -1.67
C ASN A 163 10.13 -5.10 -3.08
N TYR A 164 9.57 -4.09 -3.75
CA TYR A 164 9.19 -4.11 -5.17
C TYR A 164 9.41 -2.72 -5.78
N ARG A 165 9.64 -2.61 -7.10
CA ARG A 165 9.88 -1.30 -7.74
C ARG A 165 8.68 -0.37 -7.57
N LEU A 166 8.97 0.91 -7.34
CA LEU A 166 8.00 1.97 -7.06
C LEU A 166 7.97 3.04 -8.15
N GLY A 167 6.88 3.80 -8.19
CA GLY A 167 6.68 4.96 -9.03
C GLY A 167 6.92 4.66 -10.51
N PRO A 168 7.58 5.58 -11.25
CA PRO A 168 7.88 5.37 -12.66
C PRO A 168 8.82 4.18 -12.93
N LEU A 169 9.50 3.60 -11.94
CA LEU A 169 10.28 2.38 -12.16
C LEU A 169 9.42 1.12 -11.99
N GLY A 170 8.35 1.19 -11.19
CA GLY A 170 7.40 0.11 -10.97
C GLY A 170 6.31 0.04 -12.04
N TRP A 171 5.80 1.19 -12.49
CA TRP A 171 4.75 1.25 -13.51
C TRP A 171 5.07 2.30 -14.55
N PHE A 172 5.41 1.86 -15.76
CA PHE A 172 5.79 2.74 -16.86
C PHE A 172 5.76 2.00 -18.20
N SER A 173 4.98 2.51 -19.16
CA SER A 173 4.77 1.81 -20.43
C SER A 173 4.97 2.73 -21.63
N HIS A 174 6.17 3.25 -21.85
CA HIS A 174 6.40 4.06 -23.05
C HIS A 174 6.41 3.18 -24.32
N PRO A 175 5.67 3.52 -25.42
CA PRO A 175 5.62 2.69 -26.63
C PRO A 175 6.99 2.34 -27.23
N ALA A 176 7.97 3.24 -27.09
CA ALA A 176 9.35 3.03 -27.54
C ALA A 176 10.12 1.96 -26.76
N LEU A 177 9.67 1.55 -25.56
CA LEU A 177 10.30 0.48 -24.78
C LEU A 177 9.86 -0.91 -25.23
N ARG A 178 8.83 -1.01 -26.08
CA ARG A 178 8.28 -2.29 -26.53
C ARG A 178 9.29 -3.08 -27.35
N GLU A 179 9.55 -4.31 -26.93
CA GLU A 179 10.29 -5.31 -27.68
C GLU A 179 9.41 -5.84 -28.81
N THR A 180 9.84 -5.59 -30.05
CA THR A 180 9.16 -6.05 -31.27
C THR A 180 9.69 -7.38 -31.79
N GLU A 181 10.82 -7.83 -31.25
CA GLU A 181 11.39 -9.15 -31.52
C GLU A 181 10.74 -10.20 -30.62
N SER A 182 10.38 -11.35 -31.19
CA SER A 182 9.87 -12.49 -30.41
C SER A 182 10.99 -13.07 -29.53
N LYS A 183 11.09 -12.56 -28.30
CA LYS A 183 12.00 -13.00 -27.24
C LYS A 183 11.21 -13.70 -26.14
N ALA A 184 11.89 -14.54 -25.36
CA ALA A 184 11.27 -15.35 -24.30
C ALA A 184 10.55 -14.55 -23.20
N PHE A 185 10.90 -13.27 -23.00
CA PHE A 185 10.31 -12.37 -22.00
C PHE A 185 9.57 -11.20 -22.65
N ALA A 186 9.25 -11.26 -23.95
CA ALA A 186 8.72 -10.11 -24.67
C ALA A 186 7.37 -9.63 -24.13
N GLU A 187 6.49 -10.55 -23.71
CA GLU A 187 5.18 -10.18 -23.16
C GLU A 187 5.33 -9.50 -21.79
N GLU A 188 6.11 -10.09 -20.88
CA GLU A 188 6.37 -9.47 -19.57
C GLU A 188 7.16 -8.15 -19.67
N ASP A 189 8.13 -8.06 -20.58
CA ASP A 189 8.90 -6.83 -20.81
C ASP A 189 8.04 -5.72 -21.42
N ASN A 190 6.98 -6.06 -22.15
CA ASN A 190 6.08 -5.09 -22.80
C ASN A 190 4.92 -4.63 -21.92
N SER A 191 4.74 -5.22 -20.74
CA SER A 191 3.60 -4.96 -19.86
C SER A 191 3.60 -3.54 -19.29
N GLY A 192 4.76 -3.06 -18.83
CA GLY A 192 4.86 -1.85 -18.03
C GLY A 192 4.47 -2.03 -16.56
N ASN A 193 3.88 -3.15 -16.15
CA ASN A 193 3.56 -3.50 -14.75
C ASN A 193 4.73 -4.12 -13.98
N TYR A 194 5.90 -3.47 -14.00
CA TYR A 194 7.12 -4.04 -13.44
C TYR A 194 7.07 -4.29 -11.93
N GLY A 195 6.44 -3.41 -11.14
CA GLY A 195 6.24 -3.59 -9.71
C GLY A 195 5.30 -4.76 -9.39
N THR A 196 4.24 -4.93 -10.19
CA THR A 196 3.36 -6.11 -10.13
C THR A 196 4.13 -7.39 -10.47
N LEU A 197 4.99 -7.35 -11.49
CA LEU A 197 5.84 -8.47 -11.89
C LEU A 197 6.90 -8.81 -10.83
N ASP A 198 7.44 -7.82 -10.11
CA ASP A 198 8.35 -8.01 -8.98
C ASP A 198 7.66 -8.78 -7.84
N ILE A 199 6.43 -8.41 -7.50
CA ILE A 199 5.61 -9.14 -6.51
C ILE A 199 5.37 -10.59 -6.96
N LEU A 200 5.00 -10.81 -8.23
CA LEU A 200 4.83 -12.14 -8.81
C LEU A 200 6.14 -12.95 -8.76
N ALA A 201 7.30 -12.32 -8.99
CA ALA A 201 8.60 -12.97 -8.86
C ALA A 201 8.92 -13.36 -7.42
N GLY A 202 8.61 -12.49 -6.44
CA GLY A 202 8.72 -12.81 -5.02
C GLY A 202 7.85 -14.01 -4.62
N LEU A 203 6.61 -14.09 -5.12
CA LEU A 203 5.72 -15.23 -4.89
C LEU A 203 6.24 -16.52 -5.57
N LYS A 204 6.73 -16.44 -6.81
CA LYS A 204 7.40 -17.57 -7.49
C LYS A 204 8.62 -18.04 -6.72
N TRP A 205 9.37 -17.12 -6.10
CA TRP A 205 10.48 -17.48 -5.22
C TRP A 205 9.98 -18.22 -3.98
N VAL A 206 8.91 -17.74 -3.33
CA VAL A 206 8.30 -18.43 -2.18
C VAL A 206 7.90 -19.86 -2.54
N GLN A 207 7.19 -20.04 -3.65
CA GLN A 207 6.78 -21.37 -4.14
C GLN A 207 7.97 -22.34 -4.30
N LYS A 208 9.11 -21.85 -4.80
CA LYS A 208 10.30 -22.68 -5.02
C LYS A 208 11.10 -22.99 -3.75
N ASN A 209 11.05 -22.13 -2.73
CA ASN A 209 12.06 -22.13 -1.66
C ASN A 209 11.50 -22.24 -0.24
N ILE A 210 10.26 -21.81 0.01
CA ILE A 210 9.78 -21.56 1.38
C ILE A 210 9.73 -22.81 2.25
N ARG A 211 9.64 -24.00 1.62
CA ARG A 211 9.72 -25.29 2.28
C ARG A 211 11.02 -25.48 3.07
N SER A 212 12.15 -24.97 2.55
CA SER A 212 13.43 -24.97 3.28
C SER A 212 13.37 -24.15 4.58
N PHE A 213 12.52 -23.12 4.62
CA PHE A 213 12.36 -22.23 5.77
C PHE A 213 11.26 -22.69 6.74
N GLY A 214 10.67 -23.87 6.51
CA GLY A 214 9.61 -24.47 7.32
C GLY A 214 8.19 -24.10 6.90
N GLY A 215 8.04 -23.28 5.85
CA GLY A 215 6.75 -22.84 5.33
C GLY A 215 6.13 -23.85 4.36
N ASP A 216 4.81 -23.77 4.21
CA ASP A 216 4.03 -24.56 3.27
C ASP A 216 3.75 -23.75 1.99
N PRO A 217 4.36 -24.10 0.83
CA PRO A 217 4.07 -23.41 -0.43
C PRO A 217 2.61 -23.57 -0.88
N ASP A 218 1.91 -24.61 -0.39
CA ASP A 218 0.50 -24.89 -0.71
C ASP A 218 -0.46 -24.19 0.28
N ASN A 219 0.06 -23.35 1.19
CA ASN A 219 -0.73 -22.58 2.14
C ASN A 219 -0.16 -21.17 2.35
N VAL A 220 -0.23 -20.37 1.29
CA VAL A 220 0.29 -18.98 1.25
C VAL A 220 -0.86 -17.98 1.32
N THR A 221 -0.81 -17.07 2.29
CA THR A 221 -1.69 -15.91 2.40
C THR A 221 -0.92 -14.66 1.97
N ILE A 222 -1.38 -13.99 0.93
CA ILE A 222 -0.90 -12.64 0.60
C ILE A 222 -1.65 -11.61 1.42
N PHE A 223 -0.94 -10.60 1.93
CA PHE A 223 -1.56 -9.49 2.64
C PHE A 223 -0.81 -8.19 2.45
N GLY A 224 -1.53 -7.08 2.52
CA GLY A 224 -0.94 -5.76 2.33
C GLY A 224 -1.88 -4.66 2.75
N GLU A 225 -1.30 -3.49 3.03
CA GLU A 225 -2.01 -2.31 3.47
C GLU A 225 -1.85 -1.14 2.51
N SER A 226 -2.88 -0.30 2.39
CA SER A 226 -2.89 0.82 1.46
C SER A 226 -2.58 0.29 0.05
N ALA A 227 -1.67 0.93 -0.70
CA ALA A 227 -1.19 0.44 -1.99
C ALA A 227 -0.76 -1.04 -1.99
N GLY A 228 -0.29 -1.58 -0.88
CA GLY A 228 -0.02 -3.01 -0.72
C GLY A 228 -1.29 -3.87 -0.81
N GLY A 229 -2.41 -3.39 -0.23
CA GLY A 229 -3.73 -4.00 -0.39
C GLY A 229 -4.26 -3.89 -1.82
N TRP A 230 -3.98 -2.78 -2.53
CA TRP A 230 -4.26 -2.67 -3.96
C TRP A 230 -3.46 -3.67 -4.79
N ASN A 231 -2.20 -3.87 -4.41
CA ASN A 231 -1.33 -4.88 -5.01
C ASN A 231 -1.77 -6.32 -4.67
N VAL A 232 -2.37 -6.57 -3.50
CA VAL A 232 -3.04 -7.85 -3.20
C VAL A 232 -4.21 -8.05 -4.18
N MET A 233 -5.07 -7.06 -4.37
CA MET A 233 -6.17 -7.16 -5.34
C MET A 233 -5.69 -7.31 -6.78
N SER A 234 -4.54 -6.74 -7.14
CA SER A 234 -3.94 -6.97 -8.46
C SER A 234 -3.47 -8.41 -8.64
N MET A 235 -3.02 -9.10 -7.58
CA MET A 235 -2.79 -10.56 -7.61
C MET A 235 -4.09 -11.35 -7.69
N VAL A 236 -5.19 -10.84 -7.11
CA VAL A 236 -6.52 -11.48 -7.24
C VAL A 236 -6.95 -11.55 -8.70
N VAL A 237 -6.81 -10.46 -9.44
CA VAL A 237 -7.24 -10.38 -10.85
C VAL A 237 -6.16 -10.75 -11.87
N SER A 238 -4.91 -10.93 -11.46
CA SER A 238 -3.84 -11.32 -12.39
C SER A 238 -3.92 -12.81 -12.75
N PRO A 239 -3.99 -13.19 -14.03
CA PRO A 239 -3.92 -14.60 -14.43
C PRO A 239 -2.56 -15.23 -14.08
N LEU A 240 -1.49 -14.41 -13.99
CA LEU A 240 -0.13 -14.88 -13.69
C LEU A 240 0.08 -15.22 -12.21
N ALA A 241 -0.84 -14.82 -11.33
CA ALA A 241 -0.80 -15.12 -9.90
C ALA A 241 -1.42 -16.48 -9.55
N SER A 242 -2.07 -17.15 -10.52
CA SER A 242 -2.79 -18.40 -10.30
C SER A 242 -1.89 -19.48 -9.70
N GLY A 243 -2.33 -20.07 -8.59
CA GLY A 243 -1.58 -21.10 -7.86
C GLY A 243 -0.36 -20.61 -7.09
N LEU A 244 -0.09 -19.30 -7.04
CA LEU A 244 1.03 -18.76 -6.26
C LEU A 244 0.64 -18.42 -4.81
N TYR A 245 -0.66 -18.23 -4.55
CA TYR A 245 -1.23 -17.95 -3.24
C TYR A 245 -2.59 -18.63 -3.08
N HIS A 246 -3.10 -18.65 -1.86
CA HIS A 246 -4.25 -19.48 -1.45
C HIS A 246 -5.27 -18.75 -0.56
N LYS A 247 -4.96 -17.51 -0.16
CA LYS A 247 -5.73 -16.64 0.76
C LYS A 247 -5.28 -15.20 0.55
N ALA A 248 -6.20 -14.25 0.71
CA ALA A 248 -5.88 -12.82 0.56
C ALA A 248 -6.39 -12.00 1.75
N ILE A 249 -5.61 -11.00 2.17
CA ILE A 249 -6.03 -9.99 3.16
C ILE A 249 -5.72 -8.60 2.59
N VAL A 250 -6.76 -7.79 2.42
CA VAL A 250 -6.71 -6.46 1.83
C VAL A 250 -7.02 -5.45 2.92
N GLN A 251 -6.00 -4.74 3.39
CA GLN A 251 -6.14 -3.76 4.47
C GLN A 251 -6.17 -2.35 3.88
N SER A 252 -7.28 -1.64 4.03
CA SER A 252 -7.43 -0.26 3.53
C SER A 252 -7.11 -0.14 2.03
N GLY A 253 -7.32 -1.22 1.28
CA GLY A 253 -7.02 -1.38 -0.14
C GLY A 253 -8.22 -1.18 -1.05
N GLY A 254 -8.09 -1.60 -2.31
CA GLY A 254 -9.13 -1.53 -3.34
C GLY A 254 -8.57 -2.03 -4.67
N LEU A 255 -9.28 -1.79 -5.78
CA LEU A 255 -8.77 -2.08 -7.12
C LEU A 255 -9.21 -1.01 -8.11
N LYS A 256 -8.28 -0.54 -8.94
CA LYS A 256 -8.49 0.39 -10.04
C LYS A 256 -7.38 0.11 -11.03
N LEU A 257 -7.77 -0.22 -12.25
CA LEU A 257 -6.83 -0.41 -13.33
C LEU A 257 -6.76 0.86 -14.16
N THR A 258 -5.56 1.20 -14.64
CA THR A 258 -5.36 2.34 -15.54
C THR A 258 -5.39 1.85 -16.98
N ASP A 259 -6.22 2.47 -17.82
CA ASP A 259 -6.24 2.17 -19.25
C ASP A 259 -4.86 2.43 -19.88
N MET A 260 -4.47 1.60 -20.84
CA MET A 260 -3.17 1.72 -21.48
C MET A 260 -3.04 3.00 -22.30
N GLY A 261 -4.10 3.45 -22.98
CA GLY A 261 -4.10 4.72 -23.70
C GLY A 261 -3.90 5.91 -22.75
N GLU A 262 -4.65 5.93 -21.64
CA GLU A 262 -4.50 6.93 -20.58
C GLU A 262 -3.08 6.94 -19.98
N ALA A 263 -2.48 5.76 -19.77
CA ALA A 263 -1.13 5.62 -19.23
C ALA A 263 -0.02 6.00 -20.22
N GLN A 264 -0.30 5.98 -21.53
CA GLN A 264 0.71 6.12 -22.57
C GLN A 264 0.71 7.50 -23.24
N GLU A 265 -0.45 8.00 -23.62
CA GLU A 265 -0.56 9.08 -24.60
C GLU A 265 -0.32 10.48 -24.05
N TYR A 266 -0.16 11.48 -24.92
CA TYR A 266 -0.10 12.88 -24.51
C TYR A 266 -1.43 13.33 -23.91
N ARG A 267 -1.43 14.38 -23.07
CA ARG A 267 -2.67 14.91 -22.47
C ARG A 267 -3.70 15.33 -23.51
N GLU A 268 -3.25 15.89 -24.63
CA GLU A 268 -4.14 16.30 -25.72
C GLU A 268 -4.84 15.12 -26.42
N ASP A 269 -4.24 13.93 -26.34
CA ASP A 269 -4.74 12.67 -26.91
C ASP A 269 -5.49 11.80 -25.89
N GLY A 270 -5.79 12.35 -24.71
CA GLY A 270 -6.51 11.64 -23.64
C GLY A 270 -5.61 10.95 -22.62
N GLY A 271 -4.30 11.19 -22.66
CA GLY A 271 -3.36 10.71 -21.64
C GLY A 271 -3.51 11.41 -20.29
N LEU A 272 -3.13 10.70 -19.22
CA LEU A 272 -3.03 11.27 -17.87
C LEU A 272 -1.89 12.29 -17.79
N PRO A 273 -1.93 13.26 -16.85
CA PRO A 273 -0.85 14.22 -16.68
C PRO A 273 0.53 13.58 -16.49
N ARG A 274 0.59 12.37 -15.90
CA ARG A 274 1.83 11.60 -15.69
C ARG A 274 1.96 10.39 -16.62
N SER A 275 1.30 10.39 -17.77
CA SER A 275 1.47 9.34 -18.78
C SER A 275 2.95 9.20 -19.18
N SER A 276 3.29 8.07 -19.79
CA SER A 276 4.69 7.78 -20.14
C SER A 276 5.32 8.81 -21.07
N ARG A 277 4.54 9.36 -22.02
CA ARG A 277 4.98 10.41 -22.94
C ARG A 277 5.16 11.76 -22.25
N GLU A 278 4.26 12.11 -21.34
CA GLU A 278 4.36 13.33 -20.54
C GLU A 278 5.57 13.27 -19.59
N GLU A 279 5.84 12.12 -19.00
CA GLU A 279 7.01 11.95 -18.14
C GLU A 279 8.31 12.00 -18.94
N MET A 280 8.35 11.43 -20.15
CA MET A 280 9.48 11.61 -21.08
C MET A 280 9.70 13.09 -21.42
N ASN A 281 8.62 13.86 -21.70
CA ASN A 281 8.70 15.30 -21.91
C ASN A 281 9.27 16.05 -20.69
N ARG A 282 8.91 15.63 -19.47
CA ARG A 282 9.48 16.19 -18.23
C ARG A 282 10.95 15.86 -18.07
N ILE A 283 11.35 14.62 -18.35
CA ILE A 283 12.75 14.19 -18.29
C ILE A 283 13.59 15.02 -19.28
N LEU A 284 13.10 15.26 -20.50
CA LEU A 284 13.79 16.12 -21.49
C LEU A 284 13.95 17.57 -21.01
N GLN A 285 12.94 18.13 -20.34
CA GLN A 285 13.01 19.48 -19.77
C GLN A 285 14.00 19.55 -18.59
N LEU A 286 13.94 18.58 -17.68
CA LEU A 286 14.86 18.49 -16.53
C LEU A 286 16.32 18.27 -16.95
N ASP A 287 16.54 17.53 -18.05
CA ASP A 287 17.86 17.35 -18.67
C ASP A 287 18.32 18.61 -19.44
N GLY A 288 17.49 19.65 -19.53
CA GLY A 288 17.80 20.89 -20.25
C GLY A 288 17.82 20.74 -21.77
N ARG A 289 17.28 19.64 -22.31
CA ARG A 289 17.16 19.39 -23.75
C ARG A 289 15.99 20.11 -24.38
N ALA A 290 14.98 20.47 -23.59
CA ALA A 290 13.82 21.23 -24.01
C ALA A 290 13.56 22.37 -23.01
N ALA A 291 13.16 23.54 -23.51
CA ALA A 291 12.83 24.69 -22.66
C ALA A 291 11.39 24.65 -22.11
N ASN A 292 10.50 23.87 -22.72
CA ASN A 292 9.09 23.72 -22.34
C ASN A 292 8.51 22.40 -22.89
N SER A 293 7.25 22.11 -22.56
CA SER A 293 6.51 20.92 -22.98
C SER A 293 6.43 20.77 -24.49
N ASP A 294 6.12 21.84 -25.21
CA ASP A 294 5.90 21.81 -26.67
C ASP A 294 7.20 21.46 -27.41
N GLU A 295 8.32 22.03 -26.97
CA GLU A 295 9.65 21.70 -27.50
C GLU A 295 10.05 20.26 -27.15
N ALA A 296 9.75 19.80 -25.93
CA ALA A 296 10.03 18.45 -25.49
C ALA A 296 9.26 17.42 -26.34
N GLU A 297 8.00 17.70 -26.63
CA GLU A 297 7.15 16.86 -27.48
C GLU A 297 7.71 16.78 -28.90
N GLN A 298 8.11 17.92 -29.49
CA GLN A 298 8.73 17.95 -30.82
C GLN A 298 10.02 17.12 -30.87
N ILE A 299 10.86 17.22 -29.84
CA ILE A 299 12.08 16.42 -29.71
C ILE A 299 11.72 14.94 -29.61
N GLN A 300 10.81 14.58 -28.71
CA GLN A 300 10.37 13.20 -28.51
C GLN A 300 9.83 12.59 -29.81
N ASN A 301 8.95 13.31 -30.53
CA ASN A 301 8.35 12.87 -31.79
C ASN A 301 9.37 12.77 -32.95
N ALA A 302 10.51 13.45 -32.85
CA ALA A 302 11.60 13.35 -33.82
C ALA A 302 12.57 12.19 -33.54
N MET A 303 12.58 11.65 -32.32
CA MET A 303 13.44 10.52 -31.94
C MET A 303 12.85 9.19 -32.42
N SER A 304 13.72 8.27 -32.86
CA SER A 304 13.35 6.88 -33.10
C SER A 304 13.08 6.14 -31.79
N SER A 305 12.34 5.02 -31.85
CA SER A 305 12.09 4.20 -30.66
C SER A 305 13.37 3.71 -29.98
N ALA A 306 14.42 3.42 -30.76
CA ALA A 306 15.71 3.01 -30.22
C ALA A 306 16.39 4.14 -29.43
N GLU A 307 16.38 5.37 -29.97
CA GLU A 307 16.95 6.54 -29.29
C GLU A 307 16.19 6.88 -28.00
N ILE A 308 14.84 6.78 -28.02
CA ILE A 308 14.03 6.99 -26.82
C ILE A 308 14.32 5.90 -25.78
N SER A 309 14.38 4.64 -26.19
CA SER A 309 14.65 3.52 -25.28
C SER A 309 16.03 3.64 -24.63
N GLU A 310 17.06 3.96 -25.41
CA GLU A 310 18.42 4.19 -24.90
C GLU A 310 18.46 5.40 -23.95
N TYR A 311 17.84 6.52 -24.34
CA TYR A 311 17.79 7.74 -23.52
C TYR A 311 17.10 7.51 -22.18
N LEU A 312 15.91 6.90 -22.20
CA LEU A 312 15.16 6.60 -20.99
C LEU A 312 15.97 5.66 -20.07
N ARG A 313 16.54 4.57 -20.60
CA ARG A 313 17.30 3.60 -19.77
C ARG A 313 18.59 4.19 -19.21
N GLY A 314 19.17 5.18 -19.90
CA GLY A 314 20.34 5.93 -19.46
C GLY A 314 20.03 7.12 -18.54
N ALA A 315 18.76 7.47 -18.31
CA ALA A 315 18.41 8.65 -17.52
C ALA A 315 18.84 8.50 -16.05
N GLU A 316 19.38 9.56 -15.46
CA GLU A 316 19.69 9.57 -14.03
C GLU A 316 18.41 9.49 -13.19
N LEU A 317 18.47 8.84 -12.02
CA LEU A 317 17.30 8.72 -11.13
C LEU A 317 16.74 10.09 -10.72
N SER A 318 17.59 11.11 -10.60
CA SER A 318 17.15 12.48 -10.32
C SER A 318 16.27 13.08 -11.41
N LEU A 319 16.41 12.64 -12.66
CA LEU A 319 15.53 13.07 -13.76
C LEU A 319 14.21 12.30 -13.72
N VAL A 320 14.27 10.98 -13.53
CA VAL A 320 13.10 10.09 -13.46
C VAL A 320 12.19 10.44 -12.26
N PHE A 321 12.76 10.87 -11.14
CA PHE A 321 12.01 11.20 -9.91
C PHE A 321 11.94 12.70 -9.62
N GLY A 322 12.55 13.56 -10.46
CA GLY A 322 12.81 14.97 -10.16
C GLY A 322 11.57 15.84 -9.89
N THR A 323 10.38 15.33 -10.17
CA THR A 323 9.10 16.06 -10.02
C THR A 323 8.12 15.42 -9.03
N LEU A 324 8.47 14.29 -8.40
CA LEU A 324 7.62 13.63 -7.40
C LEU A 324 7.70 14.30 -6.02
N GLY A 325 8.75 15.09 -5.78
CA GLY A 325 9.05 15.76 -4.51
C GLY A 325 8.45 17.17 -4.33
N GLY A 326 7.53 17.61 -5.19
CA GLY A 326 6.82 18.88 -5.00
C GLY A 326 7.50 20.14 -5.56
N ASP A 327 8.44 20.00 -6.51
CA ASP A 327 8.80 21.13 -7.38
C ASP A 327 7.63 21.43 -8.31
N ARG A 328 6.82 22.40 -7.89
CA ARG A 328 5.58 22.86 -8.54
C ARG A 328 5.83 23.73 -9.77
N ASP A 329 7.08 23.95 -10.15
CA ASP A 329 7.45 24.92 -11.20
C ASP A 329 7.10 24.43 -12.62
N LEU A 330 6.80 23.13 -12.80
CA LEU A 330 6.34 22.55 -14.07
C LEU A 330 4.87 22.09 -14.05
N ALA A 331 4.19 22.17 -12.90
CA ALA A 331 2.76 21.90 -12.85
C ALA A 331 2.03 23.15 -13.39
N GLU A 332 1.44 23.05 -14.58
CA GLU A 332 0.50 24.06 -15.05
C GLU A 332 -0.50 24.40 -13.94
N GLN A 333 -0.84 25.68 -13.83
CA GLN A 333 -1.73 26.25 -12.80
C GLN A 333 -3.15 25.67 -12.92
N GLY A 334 -3.35 24.45 -12.43
CA GLY A 334 -4.65 23.83 -12.26
C GLY A 334 -5.42 24.41 -11.08
N GLU A 335 -6.74 24.17 -11.08
CA GLU A 335 -7.63 24.45 -9.97
C GLU A 335 -7.07 23.89 -8.64
N PRO A 336 -7.33 24.54 -7.48
CA PRO A 336 -6.91 24.02 -6.19
C PRO A 336 -7.45 22.60 -5.97
N ARG A 337 -6.55 21.65 -5.69
CA ARG A 337 -6.86 20.23 -5.39
C ARG A 337 -7.79 20.04 -4.19
N SER A 338 -7.85 21.04 -3.31
CA SER A 338 -8.58 20.99 -2.04
C SER A 338 -9.25 22.33 -1.78
N GLY A 339 -10.45 22.29 -1.19
CA GLY A 339 -11.34 23.44 -1.11
C GLY A 339 -12.67 23.13 -0.39
N PRO A 340 -13.53 24.15 -0.16
CA PRO A 340 -14.92 23.92 0.21
C PRO A 340 -15.60 23.18 -0.95
N GLY A 341 -16.36 22.12 -0.68
CA GLY A 341 -16.94 21.25 -1.73
C GLY A 341 -15.94 20.30 -2.41
N LYS A 342 -14.62 20.45 -2.16
CA LYS A 342 -13.56 19.63 -2.73
C LYS A 342 -12.79 18.81 -1.69
N PRO A 343 -13.45 17.88 -0.96
CA PRO A 343 -12.77 17.06 0.02
C PRO A 343 -11.78 16.08 -0.61
N PHE A 344 -10.86 15.58 0.20
CA PHE A 344 -9.97 14.50 -0.21
C PHE A 344 -10.82 13.24 -0.45
N ILE A 345 -11.00 12.93 -1.73
CA ILE A 345 -11.56 11.67 -2.22
C ILE A 345 -10.36 10.93 -2.82
N LEU A 346 -10.16 9.68 -2.38
CA LEU A 346 -9.12 8.83 -2.96
C LEU A 346 -9.24 8.85 -4.50
N TRP A 347 -8.10 9.00 -5.18
CA TRP A 347 -7.97 9.17 -6.64
C TRP A 347 -8.27 10.55 -7.23
N SER A 348 -9.10 11.40 -6.62
CA SER A 348 -9.37 12.73 -7.20
C SER A 348 -8.22 13.74 -7.04
N GLY A 349 -7.15 13.38 -6.32
CA GLY A 349 -5.88 14.13 -6.26
C GLY A 349 -4.69 13.36 -6.83
N MET A 350 -4.93 12.23 -7.50
CA MET A 350 -3.89 11.33 -8.02
C MET A 350 -3.61 11.54 -9.51
N ASP A 351 -4.25 12.50 -10.19
CA ASP A 351 -3.95 12.81 -11.59
C ASP A 351 -2.48 13.24 -11.81
N ASP A 352 -1.83 13.81 -10.77
CA ASP A 352 -0.37 14.08 -10.82
C ASP A 352 0.50 12.94 -10.23
N MET A 353 -0.06 11.79 -9.88
CA MET A 353 0.71 10.58 -9.57
C MET A 353 0.97 9.77 -10.84
N PRO A 354 2.12 9.08 -10.95
CA PRO A 354 2.38 8.17 -12.05
C PRO A 354 1.26 7.11 -12.17
N PRO A 355 0.82 6.78 -13.41
CA PRO A 355 -0.05 5.65 -13.65
C PRO A 355 0.50 4.39 -12.99
N ASN A 356 -0.39 3.58 -12.43
CA ASN A 356 -0.05 2.27 -11.88
C ASN A 356 -1.19 1.27 -12.13
N LEU A 357 -0.89 -0.02 -11.93
CA LEU A 357 -1.82 -1.12 -12.20
C LEU A 357 -2.43 -1.02 -13.61
N LEU A 358 -1.58 -1.12 -14.62
CA LEU A 358 -1.93 -0.88 -16.02
C LEU A 358 -2.75 -2.06 -16.57
N ALA A 359 -3.87 -1.78 -17.21
CA ALA A 359 -4.77 -2.76 -17.83
C ALA A 359 -4.18 -3.29 -19.17
N ASP A 360 -3.06 -4.00 -19.10
CA ASP A 360 -2.28 -4.41 -20.28
C ASP A 360 -2.82 -5.65 -21.01
N GLY A 361 -3.82 -6.33 -20.43
CA GLY A 361 -4.41 -7.55 -20.97
C GLY A 361 -3.55 -8.80 -20.82
N TYR A 362 -2.39 -8.70 -20.15
CA TYR A 362 -1.45 -9.81 -19.98
C TYR A 362 -1.09 -10.03 -18.50
N VAL A 363 -0.51 -9.03 -17.84
CA VAL A 363 -0.25 -9.09 -16.39
C VAL A 363 -1.52 -8.82 -15.61
N LEU A 364 -2.31 -7.83 -16.04
CA LEU A 364 -3.61 -7.48 -15.47
C LEU A 364 -4.69 -7.50 -16.58
N PRO A 365 -5.97 -7.68 -16.22
CA PRO A 365 -7.05 -7.65 -17.20
C PRO A 365 -7.09 -6.34 -18.00
N GLU A 366 -7.51 -6.43 -19.26
CA GLU A 366 -7.73 -5.26 -20.13
C GLU A 366 -9.00 -4.48 -19.70
N ASN A 367 -10.00 -5.17 -19.15
CA ASN A 367 -11.22 -4.51 -18.67
C ASN A 367 -10.94 -3.71 -17.38
N THR A 368 -11.12 -2.40 -17.45
CA THR A 368 -10.93 -1.47 -16.33
C THR A 368 -12.13 -1.39 -15.39
N ASP A 369 -13.30 -1.93 -15.78
CA ASP A 369 -14.44 -2.11 -14.88
C ASP A 369 -14.19 -3.29 -13.95
N ILE A 370 -13.62 -2.97 -12.78
CA ILE A 370 -13.24 -3.96 -11.78
C ILE A 370 -14.43 -4.75 -11.22
N PHE A 371 -15.64 -4.17 -11.19
CA PHE A 371 -16.81 -4.87 -10.68
C PHE A 371 -17.35 -5.85 -11.72
N GLU A 372 -17.25 -5.54 -13.01
CA GLU A 372 -17.50 -6.52 -14.07
C GLU A 372 -16.50 -7.69 -13.99
N VAL A 373 -15.20 -7.41 -13.84
CA VAL A 373 -14.17 -8.44 -13.67
C VAL A 373 -14.46 -9.32 -12.45
N LEU A 374 -14.77 -8.74 -11.29
CA LEU A 374 -15.03 -9.48 -10.05
C LEU A 374 -16.39 -10.19 -10.03
N SER A 375 -17.29 -9.87 -10.96
CA SER A 375 -18.60 -10.54 -11.09
C SER A 375 -18.51 -11.91 -11.80
N ASP A 376 -17.41 -12.18 -12.50
CA ASP A 376 -17.17 -13.44 -13.21
C ASP A 376 -15.99 -14.20 -12.58
N PRO A 377 -16.21 -15.32 -11.87
CA PRO A 377 -15.15 -16.10 -11.22
C PRO A 377 -14.13 -16.71 -12.19
N THR A 378 -14.35 -16.63 -13.51
CA THR A 378 -13.36 -17.05 -14.52
C THR A 378 -12.35 -15.96 -14.88
N GLN A 379 -12.59 -14.71 -14.47
CA GLN A 379 -11.76 -13.54 -14.77
C GLN A 379 -10.79 -13.16 -13.64
N PHE A 380 -10.87 -13.83 -12.49
CA PHE A 380 -9.97 -13.65 -11.35
C PHE A 380 -9.63 -14.99 -10.71
N ASN A 381 -8.86 -14.98 -9.61
CA ASN A 381 -8.52 -16.17 -8.85
C ASN A 381 -9.38 -16.23 -7.56
N PRO A 382 -10.47 -17.03 -7.51
CA PRO A 382 -11.26 -17.19 -6.31
C PRO A 382 -10.44 -17.73 -5.14
N THR A 383 -10.63 -17.14 -3.97
CA THR A 383 -9.91 -17.48 -2.74
C THR A 383 -10.66 -16.94 -1.53
N PRO A 384 -10.53 -17.54 -0.33
CA PRO A 384 -10.92 -16.87 0.90
C PRO A 384 -10.23 -15.51 1.00
N ILE A 385 -10.99 -14.48 1.38
CA ILE A 385 -10.50 -13.10 1.43
C ILE A 385 -10.99 -12.36 2.66
N MET A 386 -10.09 -11.61 3.31
CA MET A 386 -10.43 -10.60 4.31
C MET A 386 -10.27 -9.21 3.69
N LEU A 387 -11.32 -8.40 3.75
CA LEU A 387 -11.34 -7.00 3.31
C LEU A 387 -11.46 -6.10 4.54
N GLY A 388 -10.75 -4.99 4.61
CA GLY A 388 -10.91 -4.09 5.73
C GLY A 388 -10.58 -2.65 5.46
N SER A 389 -11.07 -1.80 6.35
CA SER A 389 -10.86 -0.35 6.32
C SER A 389 -10.72 0.18 7.73
N ASN A 390 -10.09 1.33 7.90
CA ASN A 390 -10.11 2.07 9.14
C ASN A 390 -11.32 3.01 9.18
N LYS A 391 -11.83 3.32 10.38
CA LYS A 391 -13.01 4.19 10.54
C LYS A 391 -12.85 5.56 9.88
N ASN A 392 -11.63 6.10 9.93
CA ASN A 392 -11.33 7.45 9.46
C ASN A 392 -10.18 7.46 8.44
N GLU A 393 -10.29 6.63 7.38
CA GLU A 393 -9.27 6.50 6.32
C GLU A 393 -8.66 7.84 5.90
N THR A 394 -9.48 8.85 5.66
CA THR A 394 -8.97 10.09 5.06
C THR A 394 -8.36 11.07 6.06
N LYS A 395 -8.44 10.84 7.38
CA LYS A 395 -7.89 11.77 8.39
C LYS A 395 -6.40 12.05 8.20
N LEU A 396 -5.60 11.02 7.91
CA LEU A 396 -4.15 11.18 7.71
C LEU A 396 -3.86 12.16 6.55
N PHE A 397 -4.56 12.00 5.43
CA PHE A 397 -4.36 12.82 4.23
C PHE A 397 -4.91 14.24 4.42
N THR A 398 -6.11 14.37 4.99
CA THR A 398 -6.75 15.66 5.29
C THR A 398 -5.90 16.46 6.29
N LEU A 399 -5.30 15.81 7.30
CA LEU A 399 -4.38 16.43 8.24
C LEU A 399 -3.13 16.98 7.52
N MET A 400 -2.62 16.20 6.56
CA MET A 400 -1.46 16.52 5.73
C MET A 400 -1.79 17.41 4.52
N ASP A 401 -2.93 18.10 4.52
CA ASP A 401 -3.31 19.06 3.49
C ASP A 401 -3.24 20.51 4.03
N PRO A 402 -2.48 21.43 3.39
CA PRO A 402 -2.39 22.81 3.84
C PRO A 402 -3.70 23.58 3.75
N TRP A 403 -4.70 23.11 3.01
CA TRP A 403 -6.03 23.69 2.96
C TRP A 403 -6.70 23.60 4.32
N TYR A 404 -6.74 22.39 4.90
CA TYR A 404 -7.50 22.10 6.11
C TYR A 404 -6.75 22.41 7.41
N THR A 405 -5.42 22.46 7.40
CA THR A 405 -4.62 22.63 8.63
C THR A 405 -3.72 23.86 8.61
N HIS A 406 -3.56 24.48 9.78
CA HIS A 406 -2.48 25.41 10.03
C HIS A 406 -1.19 24.63 10.27
N ARG A 407 -0.09 25.08 9.65
CA ARG A 407 1.21 24.43 9.73
C ARG A 407 2.25 25.31 10.40
N PHE A 408 3.12 24.68 11.17
CA PHE A 408 4.30 25.29 11.76
C PHE A 408 5.52 24.41 11.44
N PHE A 409 6.49 24.92 10.68
CA PHE A 409 7.59 24.12 10.09
C PHE A 409 7.09 22.83 9.41
N ASN A 410 6.08 22.95 8.54
CA ASN A 410 5.40 21.83 7.86
C ASN A 410 4.68 20.80 8.77
N VAL A 411 4.69 20.97 10.08
CA VAL A 411 3.92 20.12 11.01
C VAL A 411 2.50 20.69 11.17
N PRO A 412 1.44 19.91 10.94
CA PRO A 412 0.07 20.34 11.19
C PRO A 412 -0.19 20.48 12.69
N VAL A 413 -0.70 21.64 13.11
CA VAL A 413 -0.89 21.97 14.55
C VAL A 413 -2.34 22.17 14.96
N MET A 414 -3.21 22.61 14.04
CA MET A 414 -4.64 22.81 14.28
C MET A 414 -5.41 22.83 12.97
N THR A 415 -6.69 22.46 12.99
CA THR A 415 -7.60 22.62 11.85
C THR A 415 -7.93 24.11 11.64
N LYS A 416 -8.12 24.53 10.38
CA LYS A 416 -8.56 25.89 10.04
C LYS A 416 -10.07 26.05 10.21
N ASN A 417 -10.81 25.07 9.69
CA ASN A 417 -12.25 24.92 9.86
C ASN A 417 -12.52 23.45 10.21
N MET A 418 -13.15 23.25 11.37
CA MET A 418 -13.41 21.91 11.90
C MET A 418 -14.58 21.23 11.19
N GLU A 419 -15.58 21.99 10.74
CA GLU A 419 -16.73 21.47 10.01
C GLU A 419 -16.31 20.97 8.62
N ASP A 420 -15.55 21.77 7.87
CA ASP A 420 -15.00 21.37 6.56
C ASP A 420 -14.07 20.16 6.70
N TYR A 421 -13.26 20.12 7.77
CA TYR A 421 -12.38 18.99 8.06
C TYR A 421 -13.18 17.69 8.25
N PHE A 422 -14.19 17.72 9.12
CA PHE A 422 -14.98 16.53 9.42
C PHE A 422 -15.83 16.09 8.23
N GLN A 423 -16.36 17.02 7.43
CA GLN A 423 -17.09 16.67 6.22
C GLN A 423 -16.20 16.00 5.18
N SER A 424 -14.98 16.52 5.00
CA SER A 424 -13.99 15.86 4.14
C SER A 424 -13.62 14.47 4.61
N VAL A 425 -13.46 14.31 5.93
CA VAL A 425 -13.16 13.02 6.52
C VAL A 425 -14.30 12.04 6.32
N LYS A 426 -15.54 12.47 6.61
CA LYS A 426 -16.76 11.64 6.53
C LYS A 426 -16.93 11.05 5.14
N TYR A 427 -17.11 11.89 4.11
CA TYR A 427 -17.42 11.39 2.77
C TYR A 427 -16.22 10.68 2.13
N GLY A 428 -15.01 11.16 2.37
CA GLY A 428 -13.80 10.49 1.90
C GLY A 428 -13.65 9.09 2.49
N SER A 429 -13.92 8.90 3.79
CA SER A 429 -13.81 7.59 4.46
C SER A 429 -14.98 6.67 4.10
N LEU A 430 -16.20 7.20 3.96
CA LEU A 430 -17.34 6.42 3.45
C LEU A 430 -17.08 5.90 2.04
N PHE A 431 -16.58 6.75 1.16
CA PHE A 431 -16.24 6.36 -0.21
C PHE A 431 -15.13 5.32 -0.25
N TRP A 432 -14.07 5.52 0.54
CA TRP A 432 -12.98 4.54 0.65
C TRP A 432 -13.49 3.16 1.10
N LYS A 433 -14.35 3.14 2.13
CA LYS A 433 -14.97 1.91 2.61
C LYS A 433 -15.84 1.25 1.53
N ALA A 434 -16.64 2.02 0.79
CA ALA A 434 -17.47 1.49 -0.28
C ALA A 434 -16.62 0.82 -1.37
N ILE A 435 -15.64 1.53 -1.92
CA ILE A 435 -14.81 1.01 -3.03
C ILE A 435 -13.85 -0.11 -2.61
N GLY A 436 -13.39 -0.11 -1.35
CA GLY A 436 -12.35 -1.01 -0.87
C GLY A 436 -12.87 -2.25 -0.17
N VAL A 437 -14.08 -2.18 0.40
CA VAL A 437 -14.65 -3.23 1.26
C VAL A 437 -16.04 -3.62 0.80
N ASP A 438 -17.03 -2.73 0.93
CA ASP A 438 -18.43 -3.15 0.93
C ASP A 438 -18.97 -3.48 -0.48
N GLU A 439 -18.61 -2.71 -1.51
CA GLU A 439 -18.97 -3.03 -2.90
C GLU A 439 -18.25 -4.30 -3.37
N VAL A 440 -16.95 -4.39 -3.09
CA VAL A 440 -16.11 -5.54 -3.44
C VAL A 440 -16.63 -6.81 -2.76
N ALA A 441 -16.91 -6.76 -1.45
CA ALA A 441 -17.45 -7.89 -0.71
C ALA A 441 -18.81 -8.34 -1.25
N SER A 442 -19.68 -7.38 -1.61
CA SER A 442 -21.01 -7.67 -2.14
C SER A 442 -20.94 -8.40 -3.48
N VAL A 443 -20.06 -7.96 -4.39
CA VAL A 443 -19.85 -8.61 -5.69
C VAL A 443 -19.21 -9.97 -5.53
N LEU A 444 -18.14 -10.08 -4.73
CA LEU A 444 -17.45 -11.35 -4.50
C LEU A 444 -18.35 -12.40 -3.83
N PHE A 445 -19.24 -11.98 -2.93
CA PHE A 445 -20.20 -12.89 -2.30
C PHE A 445 -21.16 -13.55 -3.30
N GLU A 446 -21.51 -12.87 -4.39
CA GLU A 446 -22.35 -13.44 -5.44
C GLU A 446 -21.56 -14.21 -6.50
N SER A 447 -20.27 -13.90 -6.69
CA SER A 447 -19.47 -14.45 -7.78
C SER A 447 -18.64 -15.68 -7.42
N GLN A 448 -18.26 -15.88 -6.16
CA GLN A 448 -17.47 -17.05 -5.72
C GLN A 448 -18.09 -17.79 -4.52
N GLU A 449 -17.75 -19.08 -4.40
CA GLU A 449 -18.17 -19.93 -3.26
C GLU A 449 -17.27 -19.77 -2.02
N GLU A 450 -16.11 -19.11 -2.18
CA GLU A 450 -15.16 -18.91 -1.10
C GLU A 450 -15.66 -17.90 -0.06
N LYS A 451 -15.14 -18.01 1.17
CA LYS A 451 -15.59 -17.14 2.26
C LYS A 451 -14.97 -15.75 2.16
N ILE A 452 -15.83 -14.75 2.23
CA ILE A 452 -15.45 -13.34 2.37
C ILE A 452 -15.63 -12.93 3.82
N PHE A 453 -14.67 -12.19 4.36
CA PHE A 453 -14.74 -11.58 5.68
C PHE A 453 -14.46 -10.10 5.56
N ALA A 454 -15.15 -9.27 6.33
CA ALA A 454 -14.89 -7.85 6.39
C ALA A 454 -14.57 -7.40 7.81
N TYR A 455 -13.72 -6.39 7.96
CA TYR A 455 -13.48 -5.71 9.23
C TYR A 455 -13.45 -4.19 9.11
N GLN A 456 -13.68 -3.51 10.23
CA GLN A 456 -13.37 -2.09 10.39
C GLN A 456 -12.53 -1.88 11.65
N PHE A 457 -11.44 -1.12 11.54
CA PHE A 457 -10.62 -0.73 12.68
C PHE A 457 -11.04 0.65 13.20
N ASP A 458 -11.51 0.69 14.44
CA ASP A 458 -12.13 1.86 15.07
C ASP A 458 -11.27 2.52 16.15
N TRP A 459 -10.20 1.84 16.59
CA TRP A 459 -9.36 2.33 17.69
C TRP A 459 -8.87 3.76 17.43
N GLY A 460 -9.22 4.66 18.33
CA GLY A 460 -9.01 6.09 18.16
C GLY A 460 -8.58 6.83 19.43
N ASN A 461 -8.43 6.16 20.57
CA ASN A 461 -8.00 6.78 21.83
C ASN A 461 -6.50 7.06 21.81
N LEU A 462 -6.21 8.17 21.15
CA LEU A 462 -4.90 8.74 21.07
C LEU A 462 -4.75 9.76 22.18
N ARG A 463 -3.58 9.79 22.81
CA ARG A 463 -3.28 10.69 23.90
C ARG A 463 -3.29 12.13 23.41
N ASN A 464 -4.09 12.98 24.06
CA ASN A 464 -4.06 14.41 23.78
C ASN A 464 -2.71 15.02 24.16
N PHE A 465 -2.17 15.85 23.26
CA PHE A 465 -0.92 16.56 23.48
C PHE A 465 -1.19 18.05 23.71
N LEU A 466 -1.16 18.46 24.99
CA LEU A 466 -1.48 19.82 25.44
C LEU A 466 -2.90 20.24 25.02
N THR A 467 -3.03 21.15 24.04
CA THR A 467 -4.32 21.62 23.48
C THR A 467 -4.69 20.90 22.18
N ILE A 468 -3.85 19.98 21.71
CA ILE A 468 -4.06 19.22 20.48
C ILE A 468 -4.81 17.93 20.83
N ASN A 469 -6.02 17.78 20.30
CA ASN A 469 -6.78 16.54 20.41
C ASN A 469 -6.41 15.61 19.25
N LEU A 470 -5.63 14.56 19.54
CA LEU A 470 -5.18 13.61 18.52
C LEU A 470 -6.28 12.65 18.07
N GLU A 471 -7.26 12.37 18.91
CA GLU A 471 -8.45 11.59 18.51
C GLU A 471 -9.26 12.34 17.44
N ASP A 472 -9.45 13.65 17.63
CA ASP A 472 -10.14 14.49 16.65
C ASP A 472 -9.34 14.58 15.34
N LEU A 473 -8.01 14.77 15.43
CA LEU A 473 -7.14 14.98 14.27
C LEU A 473 -6.82 13.69 13.51
N LEU A 474 -6.45 12.61 14.20
CA LEU A 474 -6.03 11.33 13.60
C LEU A 474 -7.08 10.24 13.85
N GLY A 475 -7.50 10.01 15.09
CA GLY A 475 -8.38 8.89 15.44
C GLY A 475 -7.90 7.56 14.85
N GLY A 476 -8.81 6.67 14.46
CA GLY A 476 -8.51 5.49 13.64
C GLY A 476 -8.24 5.85 12.18
N ALA A 477 -7.14 6.55 11.92
CA ALA A 477 -6.68 6.94 10.59
C ALA A 477 -6.08 5.77 9.80
N HIS A 478 -5.93 5.94 8.49
CA HIS A 478 -5.22 5.03 7.57
C HIS A 478 -3.89 4.51 8.14
N ALA A 479 -3.60 3.23 7.90
CA ALA A 479 -2.41 2.49 8.34
C ALA A 479 -2.20 2.33 9.85
N LEU A 480 -3.05 2.89 10.72
CA LEU A 480 -2.88 2.77 12.18
C LEU A 480 -3.16 1.37 12.74
N GLU A 481 -3.79 0.49 11.96
CA GLU A 481 -4.01 -0.90 12.31
C GLU A 481 -2.73 -1.75 12.16
N LEU A 482 -1.75 -1.32 11.34
CA LEU A 482 -0.53 -2.09 11.07
C LEU A 482 0.28 -2.43 12.33
N PRO A 483 0.57 -1.48 13.25
CA PRO A 483 1.23 -1.81 14.52
C PRO A 483 0.46 -2.86 15.36
N PHE A 484 -0.87 -2.90 15.26
CA PHE A 484 -1.70 -3.87 15.96
C PHE A 484 -1.66 -5.24 15.27
N VAL A 485 -1.71 -5.26 13.93
CA VAL A 485 -1.62 -6.50 13.14
C VAL A 485 -0.26 -7.16 13.32
N PHE A 486 0.84 -6.41 13.36
CA PHE A 486 2.18 -6.98 13.53
C PHE A 486 2.61 -7.17 14.99
N GLY A 487 1.86 -6.62 15.94
CA GLY A 487 2.26 -6.64 17.35
C GLY A 487 3.40 -5.70 17.71
N ASN A 488 3.73 -4.75 16.82
CA ASN A 488 4.87 -3.84 16.90
C ASN A 488 4.45 -2.43 17.40
N LEU A 489 3.77 -2.39 18.55
CA LEU A 489 3.25 -1.14 19.14
C LEU A 489 4.34 -0.19 19.67
N GLY A 490 5.60 -0.64 19.73
CA GLY A 490 6.71 0.10 20.35
C GLY A 490 6.90 1.52 19.80
N LEU A 491 6.65 1.75 18.50
CA LEU A 491 6.72 3.09 17.91
C LEU A 491 5.64 4.02 18.48
N LEU A 492 4.38 3.55 18.56
CA LEU A 492 3.26 4.33 19.09
C LEU A 492 3.41 4.58 20.60
N GLU A 493 3.95 3.60 21.33
CA GLU A 493 4.28 3.72 22.76
C GLU A 493 5.41 4.72 23.00
N THR A 494 6.48 4.65 22.20
CA THR A 494 7.63 5.56 22.29
C THR A 494 7.25 6.99 21.93
N ALA A 495 6.38 7.17 20.94
CA ALA A 495 5.83 8.46 20.57
C ALA A 495 4.81 9.00 21.60
N LEU A 496 4.49 8.24 22.66
CA LEU A 496 3.48 8.54 23.68
C LEU A 496 2.10 8.84 23.07
N VAL A 497 1.80 8.23 21.92
CA VAL A 497 0.58 8.47 21.14
C VAL A 497 -0.58 7.64 21.69
N LEU A 498 -0.34 6.45 22.24
CA LEU A 498 -1.40 5.62 22.84
C LEU A 498 -1.81 6.18 24.20
N ALA A 499 -3.13 6.32 24.41
CA ALA A 499 -3.67 6.67 25.73
C ALA A 499 -3.66 5.48 26.70
N ASP A 500 -3.87 4.26 26.20
CA ASP A 500 -3.82 3.00 26.96
C ASP A 500 -3.04 1.92 26.20
N SER A 501 -1.76 1.78 26.50
CA SER A 501 -0.89 0.76 25.89
C SER A 501 -1.31 -0.66 26.25
N SER A 502 -1.93 -0.88 27.42
CA SER A 502 -2.31 -2.23 27.84
C SER A 502 -3.51 -2.74 27.04
N ALA A 503 -4.53 -1.90 26.88
CA ALA A 503 -5.69 -2.21 26.05
C ALA A 503 -5.30 -2.32 24.56
N ALA A 504 -4.34 -1.50 24.09
CA ALA A 504 -3.84 -1.61 22.72
C ALA A 504 -3.12 -2.96 22.47
N ARG A 505 -2.30 -3.43 23.42
CA ARG A 505 -1.66 -4.75 23.34
C ARG A 505 -2.69 -5.88 23.30
N SER A 506 -3.70 -5.85 24.18
CA SER A 506 -4.76 -6.87 24.17
C SER A 506 -5.53 -6.91 22.84
N LEU A 507 -5.82 -5.75 22.24
CA LEU A 507 -6.44 -5.69 20.92
C LEU A 507 -5.49 -6.22 19.82
N SER A 508 -4.22 -5.86 19.90
CA SER A 508 -3.18 -6.34 18.98
C SER A 508 -3.04 -7.86 19.01
N ASP A 509 -2.97 -8.47 20.19
CA ASP A 509 -2.89 -9.92 20.36
C ASP A 509 -4.13 -10.61 19.75
N SER A 510 -5.31 -10.02 19.96
CA SER A 510 -6.57 -10.48 19.38
C SER A 510 -6.55 -10.44 17.85
N MET A 511 -6.12 -9.31 17.27
CA MET A 511 -6.00 -9.14 15.81
C MET A 511 -4.99 -10.12 15.20
N MET A 512 -3.79 -10.23 15.78
CA MET A 512 -2.78 -11.19 15.33
C MET A 512 -3.32 -12.61 15.30
N SER A 513 -4.06 -13.01 16.34
CA SER A 513 -4.68 -14.33 16.46
C SER A 513 -5.75 -14.60 15.39
N TYR A 514 -6.51 -13.59 14.93
CA TYR A 514 -7.39 -13.74 13.76
C TYR A 514 -6.63 -13.85 12.43
N TRP A 515 -5.64 -12.99 12.20
CA TRP A 515 -4.84 -13.00 10.98
C TRP A 515 -4.11 -14.33 10.81
N ALA A 516 -3.56 -14.84 11.91
CA ALA A 516 -2.95 -16.16 11.93
C ALA A 516 -3.97 -17.28 11.70
N GLU A 517 -5.13 -17.29 12.36
CA GLU A 517 -6.14 -18.34 12.14
C GLU A 517 -6.61 -18.37 10.68
N PHE A 518 -6.83 -17.19 10.09
CA PHE A 518 -7.12 -17.06 8.67
C PHE A 518 -6.00 -17.63 7.82
N ALA A 519 -4.72 -17.34 8.12
CA ALA A 519 -3.59 -17.91 7.38
C ALA A 519 -3.54 -19.45 7.46
N TYR A 520 -3.96 -20.04 8.58
CA TYR A 520 -4.04 -21.50 8.72
C TYR A 520 -5.19 -22.11 7.90
N SER A 521 -6.38 -21.52 7.94
CA SER A 521 -7.62 -22.21 7.55
C SER A 521 -8.46 -21.52 6.46
N GLY A 522 -8.20 -20.25 6.18
CA GLY A 522 -9.06 -19.40 5.34
C GLY A 522 -10.31 -18.89 6.07
N ASP A 523 -10.43 -19.11 7.38
CA ASP A 523 -11.53 -18.67 8.22
C ASP A 523 -10.98 -18.11 9.55
N PRO A 524 -11.13 -16.81 9.85
CA PRO A 524 -10.61 -16.25 11.09
C PRO A 524 -11.37 -16.77 12.33
N SER A 525 -12.61 -17.27 12.16
CA SER A 525 -13.44 -17.88 13.20
C SER A 525 -13.44 -17.11 14.54
N THR A 526 -13.03 -17.74 15.64
CA THR A 526 -12.86 -17.12 16.97
C THR A 526 -11.39 -16.81 17.31
N GLY A 527 -10.54 -16.66 16.29
CA GLY A 527 -9.08 -16.59 16.40
C GLY A 527 -8.43 -17.92 16.78
N ARG A 528 -7.09 -17.98 16.76
CA ARG A 528 -6.30 -19.18 17.08
C ARG A 528 -6.55 -19.70 18.49
N ASP A 529 -6.71 -18.76 19.43
CA ASP A 529 -6.88 -19.07 20.86
C ASP A 529 -8.32 -19.47 21.21
N ARG A 530 -9.27 -19.27 20.29
CA ARG A 530 -10.70 -19.62 20.41
C ARG A 530 -11.46 -18.96 21.56
N GLU A 531 -10.93 -17.87 22.09
CA GLU A 531 -11.56 -17.10 23.17
C GLU A 531 -12.27 -15.84 22.65
N GLN A 532 -12.12 -15.53 21.37
CA GLN A 532 -12.59 -14.28 20.80
C GLN A 532 -14.01 -14.38 20.22
N THR A 533 -14.59 -13.22 19.92
CA THR A 533 -15.88 -13.10 19.21
C THR A 533 -15.86 -13.92 17.92
N LEU A 534 -16.92 -14.67 17.63
CA LEU A 534 -17.01 -15.37 16.34
C LEU A 534 -17.12 -14.36 15.20
N TRP A 535 -16.09 -14.29 14.35
CA TRP A 535 -16.09 -13.55 13.11
C TRP A 535 -16.87 -14.32 12.05
N ARG A 536 -18.07 -13.84 11.73
CA ARG A 536 -18.93 -14.45 10.71
C ARG A 536 -18.53 -13.97 9.30
N PRO A 537 -18.66 -14.82 8.27
CA PRO A 537 -18.44 -14.40 6.90
C PRO A 537 -19.50 -13.37 6.48
N TRP A 538 -19.14 -12.57 5.48
CA TRP A 538 -19.98 -11.57 4.84
C TRP A 538 -21.28 -12.18 4.33
N THR A 539 -22.35 -11.37 4.30
CA THR A 539 -23.61 -11.74 3.67
C THR A 539 -24.32 -10.51 3.09
N ASN A 540 -24.97 -10.70 1.94
CA ASN A 540 -25.83 -9.69 1.33
C ASN A 540 -27.25 -9.61 1.97
N ALA A 541 -27.55 -10.44 2.97
CA ALA A 541 -28.84 -10.41 3.66
C ALA A 541 -29.04 -9.09 4.43
N GLU A 542 -30.22 -8.46 4.31
CA GLU A 542 -30.53 -7.11 4.84
C GLU A 542 -30.13 -6.92 6.32
N ASN A 543 -30.43 -7.89 7.18
CA ASN A 543 -30.15 -7.86 8.63
C ASN A 543 -28.95 -8.75 9.03
N GLY A 544 -28.07 -9.09 8.10
CA GLY A 544 -26.90 -9.91 8.36
C GLY A 544 -25.79 -9.14 9.09
N ASP A 545 -25.04 -9.86 9.94
CA ASP A 545 -23.74 -9.38 10.39
C ASP A 545 -22.77 -9.45 9.20
N ARG A 546 -22.12 -8.33 8.87
CA ARG A 546 -21.29 -8.20 7.67
C ARG A 546 -19.81 -8.08 7.97
N GLN A 547 -19.46 -7.43 9.06
CA GLN A 547 -18.08 -7.11 9.41
C GLN A 547 -17.83 -7.19 10.91
N ILE A 548 -16.58 -7.45 11.29
CA ILE A 548 -16.12 -7.32 12.68
C ILE A 548 -15.54 -5.92 12.90
N LEU A 549 -15.82 -5.32 14.06
CA LEU A 549 -15.23 -4.04 14.47
C LEU A 549 -14.11 -4.32 15.47
N PHE A 550 -12.93 -3.74 15.24
CA PHE A 550 -11.80 -3.75 16.16
C PHE A 550 -11.72 -2.41 16.88
N ASP A 551 -12.09 -2.42 18.16
CA ASP A 551 -12.27 -1.21 18.95
C ASP A 551 -11.87 -1.45 20.40
N GLU A 552 -11.85 -0.40 21.20
CA GLU A 552 -11.47 -0.47 22.60
C GLU A 552 -12.58 -1.09 23.43
N VAL A 553 -12.22 -1.82 24.49
CA VAL A 553 -13.19 -2.50 25.36
C VAL A 553 -14.26 -1.53 25.89
N ASN A 554 -13.87 -0.31 26.26
CA ASN A 554 -14.80 0.71 26.76
C ASN A 554 -15.68 1.34 25.65
N ALA A 555 -15.29 1.21 24.38
CA ALA A 555 -16.03 1.65 23.20
C ALA A 555 -16.87 0.52 22.55
N GLY A 556 -16.98 -0.63 23.23
CA GLY A 556 -17.75 -1.80 22.77
C GLY A 556 -16.91 -2.98 22.34
N GLY A 557 -15.58 -2.84 22.29
CA GLY A 557 -14.62 -3.90 22.01
C GLY A 557 -14.82 -4.58 20.65
N ILE A 558 -14.30 -5.81 20.55
CA ILE A 558 -14.40 -6.64 19.35
C ILE A 558 -15.81 -7.19 19.20
N ARG A 559 -16.52 -6.76 18.15
CA ARG A 559 -17.95 -7.08 17.95
C ARG A 559 -18.32 -7.17 16.48
N MET A 560 -19.31 -7.99 16.14
CA MET A 560 -19.91 -7.97 14.80
C MET A 560 -20.77 -6.71 14.58
N SER A 561 -20.86 -6.28 13.34
CA SER A 561 -21.66 -5.15 12.86
C SER A 561 -22.32 -5.50 11.53
N GLY A 562 -23.58 -5.10 11.40
CA GLY A 562 -24.32 -5.16 10.13
C GLY A 562 -24.23 -3.88 9.30
N ASN A 563 -23.38 -2.90 9.66
CA ASN A 563 -23.29 -1.66 8.90
C ASN A 563 -22.87 -1.93 7.45
N LEU A 564 -23.54 -1.29 6.48
CA LEU A 564 -23.29 -1.40 5.04
C LEU A 564 -23.18 0.01 4.46
N VAL A 565 -22.09 0.27 3.74
CA VAL A 565 -21.78 1.54 3.06
C VAL A 565 -21.51 1.23 1.60
N ASN A 566 -22.55 1.30 0.77
CA ASN A 566 -22.46 1.20 -0.69
C ASN A 566 -22.64 2.59 -1.34
N PHE A 567 -22.42 2.71 -2.65
CA PHE A 567 -22.52 3.98 -3.36
C PHE A 567 -23.88 4.66 -3.19
N GLN A 568 -24.97 3.88 -3.24
CA GLN A 568 -26.32 4.43 -3.05
C GLN A 568 -26.51 4.96 -1.63
N ALA A 569 -25.99 4.29 -0.59
CA ALA A 569 -26.04 4.78 0.78
C ALA A 569 -25.28 6.11 0.95
N ILE A 570 -24.19 6.30 0.21
CA ILE A 570 -23.44 7.58 0.22
C ILE A 570 -24.24 8.68 -0.50
N VAL A 571 -24.87 8.37 -1.64
CA VAL A 571 -25.78 9.28 -2.36
C VAL A 571 -26.91 9.75 -1.43
N ASP A 572 -27.61 8.79 -0.81
CA ASP A 572 -28.69 9.02 0.14
C ASP A 572 -28.26 9.90 1.33
N GLU A 573 -27.04 9.68 1.84
CA GLU A 573 -26.46 10.47 2.93
C GLU A 573 -26.13 11.89 2.47
N LEU A 574 -25.56 12.06 1.27
CA LEU A 574 -25.28 13.36 0.68
C LEU A 574 -26.57 14.17 0.50
N GLU A 575 -27.61 13.59 -0.09
CA GLU A 575 -28.89 14.28 -0.35
C GLU A 575 -29.51 14.88 0.91
N ARG A 576 -29.34 14.19 2.05
CA ARG A 576 -29.90 14.58 3.34
C ARG A 576 -28.97 15.46 4.17
N ASP A 577 -27.73 15.69 3.72
CA ASP A 577 -26.74 16.45 4.46
C ASP A 577 -27.15 17.94 4.52
N PRO A 578 -27.45 18.48 5.72
CA PRO A 578 -27.91 19.85 5.87
C PRO A 578 -26.77 20.87 5.89
N ILE A 579 -25.52 20.41 5.97
CA ILE A 579 -24.32 21.25 6.07
C ILE A 579 -23.83 21.63 4.68
N LEU A 580 -23.81 20.68 3.74
CA LEU A 580 -23.35 20.93 2.37
C LEU A 580 -24.42 21.65 1.56
N ASP A 581 -24.02 22.68 0.81
CA ASP A 581 -24.89 23.30 -0.20
C ASP A 581 -25.04 22.40 -1.44
N GLU A 582 -26.02 22.73 -2.30
CA GLU A 582 -26.35 21.93 -3.48
C GLU A 582 -25.17 21.78 -4.45
N VAL A 583 -24.38 22.84 -4.63
CA VAL A 583 -23.19 22.83 -5.49
C VAL A 583 -22.14 21.88 -4.94
N SER A 584 -21.83 21.97 -3.65
CA SER A 584 -20.85 21.12 -2.98
C SER A 584 -21.25 19.65 -3.00
N ARG A 585 -22.54 19.35 -2.80
CA ARG A 585 -23.07 17.98 -2.90
C ARG A 585 -22.92 17.44 -4.32
N CYS A 586 -23.24 18.24 -5.33
CA CYS A 586 -23.11 17.85 -6.73
C CYS A 586 -21.65 17.64 -7.15
N GLU A 587 -20.73 18.52 -6.75
CA GLU A 587 -19.28 18.36 -6.98
C GLU A 587 -18.75 17.07 -6.34
N LEU A 588 -19.16 16.81 -5.09
CA LEU A 588 -18.84 15.58 -4.37
C LEU A 588 -19.33 14.33 -5.09
N ALA A 589 -20.60 14.32 -5.51
CA ALA A 589 -21.20 13.19 -6.20
C ALA A 589 -20.52 12.94 -7.56
N ASN A 590 -20.22 13.99 -8.33
CA ASN A 590 -19.50 13.87 -9.60
C ASN A 590 -18.09 13.27 -9.43
N ARG A 591 -17.40 13.56 -8.32
CA ARG A 591 -16.05 13.05 -8.07
C ARG A 591 -16.05 11.61 -7.57
N MET A 592 -17.03 11.21 -6.76
CA MET A 592 -17.09 9.86 -6.19
C MET A 592 -17.77 8.87 -7.13
N PHE A 593 -18.86 9.26 -7.78
CA PHE A 593 -19.69 8.38 -8.60
C PHE A 593 -20.34 9.17 -9.75
N PRO A 594 -19.57 9.45 -10.84
CA PRO A 594 -20.08 10.20 -11.99
C PRO A 594 -21.39 9.65 -12.57
N SER A 595 -21.61 8.34 -12.52
CA SER A 595 -22.82 7.69 -13.02
C SER A 595 -24.06 7.95 -12.15
N LEU A 596 -23.89 8.20 -10.85
CA LEU A 596 -24.98 8.41 -9.89
C LEU A 596 -25.18 9.89 -9.52
N SER A 597 -24.27 10.77 -9.96
CA SER A 597 -24.28 12.18 -9.56
C SER A 597 -25.56 12.92 -9.92
N HIS A 598 -26.25 12.51 -10.98
CA HIS A 598 -27.54 13.06 -11.42
C HIS A 598 -28.67 12.94 -10.38
N GLN A 599 -28.53 12.08 -9.37
CA GLN A 599 -29.51 11.98 -8.27
C GLN A 599 -29.35 13.16 -7.28
N VAL A 600 -28.12 13.62 -7.10
CA VAL A 600 -27.74 14.66 -6.13
C VAL A 600 -27.71 16.06 -6.77
N CYS A 601 -27.25 16.14 -8.02
CA CYS A 601 -27.18 17.36 -8.82
C CYS A 601 -28.58 17.68 -9.34
N GLY A 602 -29.31 18.59 -8.68
CA GLY A 602 -30.59 19.11 -9.20
C GLY A 602 -30.48 19.49 -10.69
N LEU A 603 -31.50 19.16 -11.48
CA LEU A 603 -31.56 19.44 -12.93
C LEU A 603 -31.44 20.94 -13.26
#